data_AF-A0A2W6WUD9-F1
#
_entry.id   AF-A0A2W6WUD9-F1
#
_cell.length_a   1.000
_cell.length_b   1.000
_cell.length_c   1.000
_cell.angle_alpha   90.00
_cell.angle_beta   90.00
_cell.angle_gamma   90.00
#
_symmetry.space_group_name_H-M   'P 1'
#
loop_
_entity.id
_entity.type
_entity.pdbx_description
1 polymer ?
#
loop_
_entity_poly.entity_id
_entity_poly.type
_entity_poly.pdbx_seq_one_letter_code
_entity_poly.pdbx_strand_id
1 'polypeptide(L)'
;MDGLIKQMAKFTDQPQAWSFSKWKTNKGANNHAEYWISAGAIALEYRGKDLAKKAVALHEAAVGLGYAHIVMDSMTRKGEATVTIIFPLTEHVNEGQYARLAKVLMSELDVYQAADGNCAMTHLIHVHKDCAIIRYDGAVLAPGAKIKETAKLYQSMDANQFCGAGKRAIPHIVEPTFTSHDGLFEWSNTDEEKAQKTADEMLASIGVKLS
;
A
#
# COMPACT_ATOMS: atom_id res chain seq x y z
N MET A 1 15.82 16.29 17.96
CA MET A 1 15.31 16.96 16.74
C MET A 1 16.22 18.08 16.26
N ASP A 2 16.80 18.92 17.11
CA ASP A 2 17.64 20.06 16.65
C ASP A 2 18.90 19.67 15.89
N GLY A 3 19.45 18.48 16.14
CA GLY A 3 20.56 17.93 15.34
C GLY A 3 20.18 17.67 13.88
N LEU A 4 18.91 17.34 13.61
CA LEU A 4 18.36 17.13 12.28
C LEU A 4 18.39 18.46 11.52
N ILE A 5 17.70 19.47 12.02
CA ILE A 5 17.62 20.81 11.40
C ILE A 5 19.02 21.41 11.16
N LYS A 6 19.96 21.17 12.08
CA LYS A 6 21.37 21.61 11.94
C LYS A 6 22.16 20.85 10.87
N GLN A 7 21.85 19.58 10.61
CA GLN A 7 22.43 18.84 9.48
C GLN A 7 21.86 19.36 8.15
N MET A 8 20.57 19.70 8.13
CA MET A 8 19.86 20.16 6.92
C MET A 8 20.43 21.47 6.38
N ALA A 9 20.81 22.40 7.27
CA ALA A 9 21.36 23.70 6.90
C ALA A 9 22.80 23.67 6.34
N LYS A 10 23.49 22.52 6.36
CA LYS A 10 24.92 22.40 5.99
C LYS A 10 25.18 21.99 4.54
N PHE A 11 24.16 21.61 3.76
CA PHE A 11 24.37 20.94 2.47
C PHE A 11 23.67 21.72 1.34
N THR A 12 24.44 22.49 0.58
CA THR A 12 23.94 23.41 -0.46
C THR A 12 23.95 22.85 -1.88
N ASP A 13 24.69 21.77 -2.14
CA ASP A 13 24.98 21.31 -3.51
C ASP A 13 24.73 19.79 -3.67
N GLN A 14 23.63 19.44 -4.36
CA GLN A 14 23.14 18.09 -4.77
C GLN A 14 22.29 17.30 -3.74
N PRO A 15 21.28 16.52 -4.17
CA PRO A 15 20.44 15.72 -3.27
C PRO A 15 21.20 14.48 -2.79
N GLN A 16 21.96 14.61 -1.71
CA GLN A 16 22.48 13.46 -0.98
C GLN A 16 21.32 12.75 -0.27
N ALA A 17 21.18 11.44 -0.50
CA ALA A 17 20.18 10.64 0.19
C ALA A 17 20.41 10.67 1.70
N TRP A 18 19.41 11.13 2.44
CA TRP A 18 19.41 11.19 3.90
C TRP A 18 18.81 9.94 4.50
N SER A 19 19.26 9.59 5.69
CA SER A 19 18.78 8.41 6.40
C SER A 19 18.73 8.66 7.89
N PHE A 20 17.73 8.06 8.54
CA PHE A 20 17.67 7.92 9.99
C PHE A 20 18.29 6.59 10.45
N SER A 21 19.19 6.04 9.64
CA SER A 21 19.72 4.69 9.81
C SER A 21 21.15 4.65 10.30
N LYS A 22 21.46 3.56 11.02
CA LYS A 22 22.80 3.16 11.41
C LYS A 22 23.37 2.20 10.37
N TRP A 23 24.65 2.37 10.03
CA TRP A 23 25.36 1.61 9.00
C TRP A 23 26.60 0.91 9.59
N LYS A 24 27.02 -0.21 9.00
CA LYS A 24 28.18 -1.01 9.46
C LYS A 24 29.53 -0.29 9.31
N THR A 25 29.66 0.66 8.39
CA THR A 25 30.93 1.30 8.08
C THR A 25 30.87 2.81 8.34
N ASN A 26 31.97 3.38 8.86
CA ASN A 26 32.09 4.80 9.23
C ASN A 26 32.13 5.76 8.02
N LYS A 27 32.41 5.23 6.83
CA LYS A 27 32.12 5.94 5.58
C LYS A 27 30.71 5.51 5.23
N GLY A 28 29.77 6.43 5.03
CA GLY A 28 28.48 6.18 4.37
C GLY A 28 28.67 5.73 2.92
N ALA A 29 29.52 4.72 2.72
CA ALA A 29 29.99 4.20 1.46
C ALA A 29 28.86 3.35 0.91
N ASN A 30 28.01 4.11 0.23
CA ASN A 30 26.87 3.72 -0.56
C ASN A 30 25.78 3.10 0.30
N ASN A 31 24.72 3.87 0.50
CA ASN A 31 23.46 3.50 1.12
C ASN A 31 22.84 2.23 0.47
N HIS A 32 23.46 1.07 0.70
CA HIS A 32 23.12 -0.23 0.15
C HIS A 32 22.60 -1.09 1.29
N ALA A 33 21.49 -1.79 1.05
CA ALA A 33 20.78 -2.58 2.04
C ALA A 33 21.69 -3.54 2.85
N GLU A 34 22.75 -4.09 2.25
CA GLU A 34 23.70 -5.02 2.90
C GLU A 34 24.52 -4.42 4.08
N TYR A 35 24.70 -3.09 4.09
CA TYR A 35 25.41 -2.37 5.16
C TYR A 35 24.48 -1.72 6.17
N TRP A 36 23.17 -1.80 5.94
CA TRP A 36 22.15 -1.23 6.82
C TRP A 36 22.03 -2.08 8.09
N ILE A 37 21.97 -1.42 9.25
CA ILE A 37 21.85 -2.09 10.56
C ILE A 37 20.47 -1.89 11.14
N SER A 38 20.06 -0.63 11.26
CA SER A 38 18.81 -0.27 11.92
C SER A 38 18.37 1.15 11.57
N ALA A 39 17.11 1.48 11.78
CA ALA A 39 16.59 2.85 11.63
C ALA A 39 15.93 3.34 12.92
N GLY A 40 16.09 4.64 13.21
CA GLY A 40 15.42 5.34 14.32
C GLY A 40 14.14 6.09 13.89
N ALA A 41 13.75 5.97 12.63
CA ALA A 41 12.52 6.53 12.09
C ALA A 41 11.98 5.63 10.97
N ILE A 42 10.66 5.65 10.76
CA ILE A 42 10.03 5.11 9.55
C ILE A 42 9.77 6.27 8.61
N ALA A 43 10.30 6.19 7.40
CA ALA A 43 9.99 7.11 6.33
C ALA A 43 9.11 6.41 5.29
N LEU A 44 8.09 7.12 4.81
CA LEU A 44 7.15 6.64 3.80
C LEU A 44 7.05 7.69 2.69
N GLU A 45 7.34 7.27 1.46
CA GLU A 45 7.36 8.16 0.30
C GLU A 45 6.08 8.03 -0.54
N TYR A 46 5.53 9.17 -0.96
CA TYR A 46 4.30 9.28 -1.74
C TYR A 46 4.47 10.14 -2.99
N ARG A 47 3.79 9.72 -4.04
CA ARG A 47 3.66 10.45 -5.32
C ARG A 47 2.31 11.16 -5.38
N GLY A 48 2.20 12.13 -6.28
CA GLY A 48 0.93 12.81 -6.52
C GLY A 48 1.02 13.85 -7.63
N LYS A 49 -0.13 14.22 -8.19
CA LYS A 49 -0.23 15.36 -9.13
C LYS A 49 -0.15 16.70 -8.38
N ASP A 50 -0.67 16.74 -7.17
CA ASP A 50 -0.66 17.90 -6.27
C ASP A 50 0.00 17.48 -4.95
N LEU A 51 1.30 17.76 -4.84
CA LEU A 51 2.11 17.35 -3.70
C LEU A 51 1.76 18.13 -2.43
N ALA A 52 1.34 19.39 -2.56
CA ALA A 52 0.89 20.18 -1.41
C ALA A 52 -0.37 19.57 -0.77
N LYS A 53 -1.37 19.19 -1.60
CA LYS A 53 -2.54 18.48 -1.08
C LYS A 53 -2.20 17.10 -0.50
N LYS A 54 -1.22 16.40 -1.09
CA LYS A 54 -0.75 15.12 -0.55
C LYS A 54 -0.11 15.30 0.82
N ALA A 55 0.72 16.32 1.00
CA ALA A 55 1.35 16.66 2.27
C ALA A 55 0.31 16.96 3.36
N VAL A 56 -0.73 17.73 3.03
CA VAL A 56 -1.85 18.01 3.95
C VAL A 56 -2.60 16.73 4.31
N ALA A 57 -2.95 15.89 3.34
CA ALA A 57 -3.66 14.63 3.61
C ALA A 57 -2.84 13.68 4.51
N LEU A 58 -1.53 13.59 4.29
CA LEU A 58 -0.63 12.79 5.14
C LEU A 58 -0.56 13.35 6.57
N HIS A 59 -0.48 14.67 6.69
CA HIS A 59 -0.50 15.34 7.98
C HIS A 59 -1.80 15.09 8.75
N GLU A 60 -2.95 15.33 8.12
CA GLU A 60 -4.26 15.12 8.73
C GLU A 60 -4.47 13.68 9.19
N ALA A 61 -4.07 12.70 8.36
CA ALA A 61 -4.11 11.29 8.72
C ALA A 61 -3.22 10.99 9.93
N ALA A 62 -1.99 11.49 9.96
CA ALA A 62 -1.07 11.27 11.07
C ALA A 62 -1.51 11.96 12.38
N VAL A 63 -2.11 13.14 12.29
CA VAL A 63 -2.75 13.83 13.43
C VAL A 63 -3.93 13.02 13.96
N GLY A 64 -4.77 12.47 13.07
CA GLY A 64 -5.89 11.60 13.45
C GLY A 64 -5.44 10.36 14.24
N LEU A 65 -4.22 9.88 13.98
CA LEU A 65 -3.59 8.77 14.71
C LEU A 65 -2.84 9.21 15.99
N GLY A 66 -2.63 10.52 16.18
CA GLY A 66 -1.96 11.08 17.35
C GLY A 66 -0.43 10.94 17.35
N TYR A 67 0.20 10.65 16.21
CA TYR A 67 1.64 10.43 16.13
C TYR A 67 2.43 11.71 15.88
N ALA A 68 3.59 11.83 16.52
CA ALA A 68 4.62 12.77 16.11
C ALA A 68 5.09 12.42 14.70
N HIS A 69 5.23 13.42 13.84
CA HIS A 69 5.66 13.19 12.46
C HIS A 69 6.27 14.43 11.84
N ILE A 70 6.99 14.22 10.74
CA ILE A 70 7.53 15.26 9.87
C ILE A 70 6.97 15.02 8.48
N VAL A 71 6.51 16.08 7.83
CA VAL A 71 6.18 16.05 6.40
C VAL A 71 7.18 16.94 5.68
N MET A 72 7.76 16.41 4.61
CA MET A 72 8.74 17.14 3.81
C MET A 72 8.60 16.85 2.32
N ASP A 73 8.92 17.85 1.51
CA ASP A 73 9.07 17.65 0.07
C ASP A 73 10.35 16.86 -0.20
N SER A 74 10.25 15.85 -1.03
CA SER A 74 11.33 14.92 -1.36
C SER A 74 11.36 14.64 -2.85
N MET A 75 12.28 13.78 -3.25
CA MET A 75 12.32 13.27 -4.62
C MET A 75 12.70 11.80 -4.62
N THR A 76 12.27 11.09 -5.67
CA THR A 76 12.76 9.74 -5.92
C THR A 76 14.24 9.78 -6.30
N ARG A 77 14.91 8.62 -6.29
CA ARG A 77 16.28 8.48 -6.81
C ARG A 77 16.43 8.97 -8.26
N LYS A 78 15.35 8.96 -9.05
CA LYS A 78 15.34 9.43 -10.45
C LYS A 78 15.08 10.94 -10.57
N GLY A 79 14.85 11.63 -9.46
CA GLY A 79 14.59 13.06 -9.41
C GLY A 79 13.14 13.45 -9.64
N GLU A 80 12.19 12.51 -9.56
CA GLU A 80 10.76 12.80 -9.60
C GLU A 80 10.32 13.38 -8.25
N ALA A 81 9.56 14.47 -8.24
CA ALA A 81 9.11 15.10 -6.99
C ALA A 81 8.13 14.20 -6.21
N THR A 82 8.35 14.08 -4.92
CA THR A 82 7.58 13.26 -3.97
C THR A 82 7.35 14.03 -2.67
N VAL A 83 6.52 13.47 -1.80
CA VAL A 83 6.39 13.91 -0.40
C VAL A 83 6.70 12.73 0.49
N THR A 84 7.51 12.96 1.51
CA THR A 84 7.84 11.94 2.52
C THR A 84 7.26 12.34 3.86
N ILE A 85 6.56 11.39 4.50
CA ILE A 85 6.20 11.49 5.91
C ILE A 85 7.16 10.61 6.73
N ILE A 86 7.62 11.14 7.86
CA ILE A 86 8.62 10.49 8.72
C ILE A 86 8.06 10.38 10.13
N PHE A 87 8.06 9.17 10.69
CA PHE A 87 7.65 8.87 12.05
C PHE A 87 8.89 8.54 12.91
N PRO A 88 9.24 9.35 13.92
CA PRO A 88 10.31 9.03 14.85
C PRO A 88 9.94 7.83 15.73
N LEU A 89 10.95 7.03 16.08
CA LEU A 89 10.79 5.85 16.92
C LEU A 89 11.48 6.05 18.27
N THR A 90 10.93 5.44 19.33
CA THR A 90 11.57 5.43 20.66
C THR A 90 12.79 4.51 20.72
N GLU A 91 12.85 3.50 19.86
CA GLU A 91 13.98 2.58 19.72
C GLU A 91 14.31 2.29 18.26
N HIS A 92 15.55 1.87 18.02
CA HIS A 92 15.99 1.47 16.68
C HIS A 92 15.38 0.13 16.27
N VAL A 93 14.96 0.04 15.00
CA VAL A 93 14.38 -1.17 14.41
C VAL A 93 15.28 -1.80 13.36
N ASN A 94 15.28 -3.13 13.30
CA ASN A 94 15.94 -3.89 12.25
C ASN A 94 15.05 -4.01 10.99
N GLU A 95 15.52 -4.77 10.00
CA GLU A 95 14.99 -4.76 8.64
C GLU A 95 13.56 -5.30 8.59
N GLY A 96 13.34 -6.45 9.22
CA GLY A 96 12.03 -7.07 9.30
C GLY A 96 11.04 -6.25 10.13
N GLN A 97 11.53 -5.61 11.20
CA GLN A 97 10.70 -4.70 12.00
C GLN A 97 10.32 -3.44 11.20
N TYR A 98 11.26 -2.88 10.43
CA TYR A 98 11.01 -1.73 9.56
C TYR A 98 9.93 -2.04 8.53
N ALA A 99 10.09 -3.11 7.75
CA ALA A 99 9.13 -3.49 6.71
C ALA A 99 7.73 -3.73 7.28
N ARG A 100 7.65 -4.33 8.48
CA ARG A 100 6.39 -4.54 9.18
C ARG A 100 5.74 -3.24 9.64
N LEU A 101 6.50 -2.35 10.26
CA LEU A 101 5.98 -1.06 10.72
C LEU A 101 5.58 -0.16 9.57
N ALA A 102 6.36 -0.13 8.48
CA ALA A 102 6.01 0.62 7.28
C ALA A 102 4.65 0.16 6.74
N LYS A 103 4.43 -1.16 6.65
CA LYS A 103 3.16 -1.73 6.19
C LYS A 103 1.99 -1.37 7.10
N VAL A 104 2.19 -1.47 8.41
CA VAL A 104 1.18 -1.10 9.41
C VAL A 104 0.84 0.38 9.29
N LEU A 105 1.83 1.26 9.28
CA LEU A 105 1.63 2.71 9.19
C LEU A 105 0.95 3.11 7.88
N MET A 106 1.30 2.48 6.76
CA MET A 106 0.62 2.74 5.49
C MET A 106 -0.84 2.29 5.52
N SER A 107 -1.14 1.20 6.22
CA SER A 107 -2.52 0.77 6.47
C SER A 107 -3.30 1.74 7.36
N GLU A 108 -2.66 2.27 8.40
CA GLU A 108 -3.29 3.17 9.38
C GLU A 108 -3.51 4.56 8.80
N LEU A 109 -2.57 5.05 7.98
CA LEU A 109 -2.72 6.31 7.26
C LEU A 109 -3.80 6.24 6.19
N ASP A 110 -4.00 5.06 5.58
CA ASP A 110 -4.95 4.84 4.48
C ASP A 110 -4.80 5.83 3.31
N VAL A 111 -3.57 6.32 3.10
CA VAL A 111 -3.22 7.23 2.01
C VAL A 111 -2.64 6.44 0.85
N TYR A 112 -3.15 6.71 -0.35
CA TYR A 112 -2.76 6.05 -1.60
C TYR A 112 -1.67 6.82 -2.37
N GLN A 113 -1.12 6.17 -3.39
CA GLN A 113 0.00 6.60 -4.23
C GLN A 113 1.36 6.53 -3.53
N ALA A 114 1.58 5.47 -2.76
CA ALA A 114 2.90 5.12 -2.25
C ALA A 114 3.91 4.93 -3.38
N ALA A 115 5.12 5.46 -3.25
CA ALA A 115 6.11 5.44 -4.33
C ALA A 115 6.70 4.05 -4.59
N ASP A 116 6.96 3.28 -3.54
CA ASP A 116 7.58 1.94 -3.62
C ASP A 116 6.75 0.86 -2.89
N GLY A 117 5.55 1.20 -2.42
CA GLY A 117 4.65 0.27 -1.73
C GLY A 117 4.94 0.04 -0.24
N ASN A 118 4.20 -0.89 0.37
CA ASN A 118 4.06 -1.00 1.82
C ASN A 118 5.26 -1.55 2.59
N CYS A 119 6.14 -2.25 1.89
CA CYS A 119 7.30 -2.90 2.47
C CYS A 119 8.62 -2.32 1.94
N ALA A 120 8.54 -1.28 1.11
CA ALA A 120 9.74 -0.67 0.58
C ALA A 120 10.48 0.05 1.70
N MET A 121 11.72 -0.38 1.89
CA MET A 121 12.64 0.24 2.83
C MET A 121 13.10 1.57 2.25
N THR A 122 12.22 2.57 2.29
CA THR A 122 12.51 3.97 1.94
C THR A 122 13.20 4.67 3.12
N HIS A 123 14.12 3.96 3.77
CA HIS A 123 14.98 4.49 4.84
C HIS A 123 15.99 5.52 4.31
N LEU A 124 15.99 5.74 3.00
CA LEU A 124 16.75 6.73 2.27
C LEU A 124 15.80 7.70 1.60
N ILE A 125 16.01 8.98 1.85
CA ILE A 125 15.17 10.07 1.37
C ILE A 125 16.05 11.00 0.56
N HIS A 126 15.73 11.21 -0.71
CA HIS A 126 16.39 12.29 -1.46
C HIS A 126 15.63 13.59 -1.21
N VAL A 127 16.36 14.62 -0.79
CA VAL A 127 15.77 15.90 -0.39
C VAL A 127 15.69 16.80 -1.61
N HIS A 128 14.53 17.40 -1.83
CA HIS A 128 14.38 18.40 -2.88
C HIS A 128 15.14 19.69 -2.53
N LYS A 129 15.69 20.40 -3.51
CA LYS A 129 16.44 21.66 -3.27
C LYS A 129 15.59 22.76 -2.61
N ASP A 130 14.29 22.75 -2.88
CA ASP A 130 13.31 23.71 -2.35
C ASP A 130 12.48 23.08 -1.20
N CYS A 131 13.07 22.14 -0.45
CA CYS A 131 12.36 21.35 0.54
C CYS A 131 11.74 22.23 1.64
N ALA A 132 10.42 22.21 1.76
CA ALA A 132 9.73 22.63 2.97
C ALA A 132 9.70 21.48 3.96
N ILE A 133 10.07 21.73 5.22
CA ILE A 133 9.99 20.75 6.29
C ILE A 133 9.09 21.29 7.38
N ILE A 134 8.04 20.53 7.68
CA ILE A 134 7.11 20.87 8.74
C ILE A 134 7.09 19.73 9.74
N ARG A 135 7.31 20.09 11.01
CA ARG A 135 7.33 19.16 12.13
C ARG A 135 6.05 19.33 12.94
N TYR A 136 5.51 18.21 13.37
CA TYR A 136 4.33 18.15 14.22
C TYR A 136 4.64 17.31 15.46
N ASP A 137 4.22 17.83 16.61
CA ASP A 137 4.35 17.13 17.89
C ASP A 137 3.23 16.09 18.06
N GLY A 138 3.48 15.09 18.89
CA GLY A 138 2.57 13.97 19.13
C GLY A 138 3.26 12.82 19.86
N ALA A 139 2.63 11.65 19.89
CA ALA A 139 3.23 10.46 20.47
C ALA A 139 4.35 9.91 19.57
N VAL A 140 5.53 9.68 20.13
CA VAL A 140 6.62 8.99 19.44
C VAL A 140 6.30 7.49 19.41
N LEU A 141 6.44 6.86 18.25
CA LEU A 141 6.04 5.47 18.08
C LEU A 141 7.00 4.53 18.84
N ALA A 142 6.45 3.56 19.56
CA ALA A 142 7.18 2.47 20.18
C ALA A 142 7.09 1.18 19.34
N PRO A 143 8.09 0.89 18.49
CA PRO A 143 8.15 -0.29 17.64
C PRO A 143 7.70 -1.60 18.28
N GLY A 144 8.26 -1.93 19.46
CA GLY A 144 7.99 -3.21 20.11
C GLY A 144 6.50 -3.39 20.48
N ALA A 145 5.90 -2.33 21.02
CA ALA A 145 4.48 -2.32 21.37
C ALA A 145 3.61 -2.40 20.12
N LYS A 146 3.89 -1.57 19.11
CA LYS A 146 3.08 -1.51 17.88
C LYS A 146 3.11 -2.79 17.08
N ILE A 147 4.28 -3.44 16.99
CA ILE A 147 4.42 -4.74 16.32
C ILE A 147 3.58 -5.82 17.03
N LYS A 148 3.56 -5.82 18.37
CA LYS A 148 2.76 -6.78 19.14
C LYS A 148 1.26 -6.55 18.95
N GLU A 149 0.82 -5.30 19.00
CA GLU A 149 -0.57 -4.89 18.76
C GLU A 149 -1.07 -5.32 17.38
N THR A 150 -0.26 -5.12 16.34
CA THR A 150 -0.66 -5.28 14.94
C THR A 150 -0.27 -6.64 14.33
N ALA A 151 -0.01 -7.64 15.18
CA ALA A 151 0.55 -8.91 14.72
C ALA A 151 -0.30 -9.68 13.71
N LYS A 152 -1.62 -9.58 13.83
CA LYS A 152 -2.56 -10.23 12.91
C LYS A 152 -2.74 -9.46 11.60
N LEU A 153 -2.56 -8.14 11.61
CA LEU A 153 -2.76 -7.27 10.45
C LEU A 153 -1.69 -7.49 9.37
N TYR A 154 -0.44 -7.72 9.78
CA TYR A 154 0.69 -7.81 8.86
C TYR A 154 0.59 -8.97 7.86
N GLN A 155 0.06 -10.12 8.29
CA GLN A 155 0.11 -11.38 7.54
C GLN A 155 -0.79 -11.40 6.29
N SER A 156 -1.86 -10.60 6.25
CA SER A 156 -2.87 -10.65 5.18
C SER A 156 -2.82 -9.49 4.19
N MET A 157 -1.93 -8.51 4.40
CA MET A 157 -1.91 -7.31 3.57
C MET A 157 -1.13 -7.48 2.25
N ASP A 158 -1.68 -6.96 1.15
CA ASP A 158 -0.97 -6.84 -0.13
C ASP A 158 0.11 -5.75 -0.06
N ALA A 159 1.32 -6.05 -0.54
CA ALA A 159 2.45 -5.11 -0.54
C ALA A 159 2.20 -3.90 -1.46
N ASN A 160 1.39 -4.07 -2.50
CA ASN A 160 1.12 -3.04 -3.51
C ASN A 160 -0.22 -2.33 -3.31
N GLN A 161 -0.91 -2.60 -2.19
CA GLN A 161 -2.27 -2.10 -1.92
C GLN A 161 -2.37 -0.58 -2.08
N PHE A 162 -1.39 0.18 -1.58
CA PHE A 162 -1.42 1.65 -1.60
C PHE A 162 -0.61 2.27 -2.74
N CYS A 163 -0.06 1.48 -3.67
CA CYS A 163 0.62 2.01 -4.86
C CYS A 163 -0.37 2.59 -5.88
N GLY A 164 -1.63 2.15 -5.86
CA GLY A 164 -2.67 2.60 -6.78
C GLY A 164 -3.13 4.04 -6.54
N ALA A 165 -3.98 4.54 -7.44
CA ALA A 165 -4.55 5.90 -7.34
C ALA A 165 -5.64 6.04 -6.25
N GLY A 166 -6.11 4.94 -5.66
CA GLY A 166 -7.14 4.93 -4.64
C GLY A 166 -7.54 3.50 -4.26
N LYS A 167 -8.51 3.38 -3.34
CA LYS A 167 -9.13 2.11 -2.96
C LYS A 167 -9.60 1.40 -4.23
N ARG A 168 -9.15 0.15 -4.44
CA ARG A 168 -9.73 -0.70 -5.49
C ARG A 168 -11.22 -0.78 -5.19
N ALA A 169 -12.05 -0.46 -6.19
CA ALA A 169 -13.48 -0.72 -6.08
C ALA A 169 -13.64 -2.22 -5.76
N ILE A 170 -14.41 -2.54 -4.73
CA ILE A 170 -14.86 -3.92 -4.54
C ILE A 170 -15.58 -4.26 -5.84
N PRO A 171 -15.16 -5.29 -6.60
CA PRO A 171 -15.92 -5.70 -7.76
C PRO A 171 -17.33 -5.98 -7.24
N HIS A 172 -18.31 -5.20 -7.68
CA HIS A 172 -19.69 -5.60 -7.52
C HIS A 172 -19.79 -6.92 -8.28
N ILE A 173 -19.68 -8.03 -7.55
CA ILE A 173 -20.17 -9.31 -8.02
C ILE A 173 -21.67 -9.11 -8.04
N VAL A 174 -22.15 -8.50 -9.12
CA VAL A 174 -23.54 -8.63 -9.50
C VAL A 174 -23.70 -10.14 -9.64
N GLU A 175 -24.48 -10.76 -8.75
CA GLU A 175 -24.96 -12.12 -9.00
C GLU A 175 -25.38 -12.15 -10.46
N PRO A 176 -24.98 -13.15 -11.27
CA PRO A 176 -25.47 -13.23 -12.62
C PRO A 176 -26.99 -13.21 -12.54
N THR A 177 -27.59 -12.05 -12.82
CA THR A 177 -28.99 -11.96 -13.17
C THR A 177 -29.05 -12.86 -14.38
N PHE A 178 -29.61 -14.05 -14.20
CA PHE A 178 -30.02 -14.91 -15.30
C PHE A 178 -30.98 -14.08 -16.15
N THR A 179 -30.44 -13.26 -17.05
CA THR A 179 -31.16 -12.73 -18.17
C THR A 179 -31.25 -13.89 -19.14
N SER A 180 -32.27 -14.71 -18.93
CA SER A 180 -32.69 -15.79 -19.81
C SER A 180 -33.20 -15.21 -21.12
N HIS A 181 -32.42 -14.43 -21.86
CA HIS A 181 -32.75 -13.94 -23.20
C HIS A 181 -31.49 -13.48 -23.94
N ASP A 182 -30.57 -14.41 -24.21
CA ASP A 182 -29.64 -14.27 -25.34
C ASP A 182 -30.02 -15.35 -26.36
N GLY A 183 -30.76 -14.92 -27.39
CA GLY A 183 -31.31 -15.75 -28.47
C GLY A 183 -30.26 -16.33 -29.42
N LEU A 184 -29.26 -17.02 -28.89
CA LEU A 184 -28.18 -17.66 -29.64
C LEU A 184 -28.08 -19.17 -29.41
N PHE A 185 -28.80 -19.72 -28.44
CA PHE A 185 -29.01 -21.17 -28.29
C PHE A 185 -30.40 -21.45 -27.70
N GLU A 186 -31.32 -21.97 -28.52
CA GLU A 186 -32.58 -22.55 -28.04
C GLU A 186 -32.31 -23.94 -27.48
N TRP A 187 -32.39 -24.08 -26.15
CA TRP A 187 -32.43 -25.38 -25.48
C TRP A 187 -33.88 -25.85 -25.25
N SER A 188 -34.82 -25.38 -26.07
CA SER A 188 -36.15 -25.97 -26.12
C SER A 188 -36.09 -27.20 -27.02
N ASN A 189 -36.61 -28.34 -26.53
CA ASN A 189 -36.81 -29.52 -27.36
C ASN A 189 -37.44 -29.10 -28.69
N THR A 190 -36.79 -29.50 -29.78
CA THR A 190 -37.32 -29.33 -31.14
C THR A 190 -38.70 -30.00 -31.24
N ASP A 191 -39.53 -29.57 -32.20
CA ASP A 191 -40.86 -30.16 -32.36
C ASP A 191 -40.81 -31.66 -32.67
N GLU A 192 -39.71 -32.12 -33.28
CA GLU A 192 -39.41 -33.54 -33.48
C GLU A 192 -39.13 -34.26 -32.15
N GLU A 193 -38.34 -33.66 -31.25
CA GLU A 193 -38.07 -34.22 -29.91
C GLU A 193 -39.29 -34.19 -28.99
N LYS A 194 -40.17 -33.19 -29.13
CA LYS A 194 -41.47 -33.15 -28.43
C LYS A 194 -42.43 -34.20 -28.98
N ALA A 195 -42.46 -34.41 -30.30
CA ALA A 195 -43.28 -35.44 -30.94
C ALA A 195 -42.81 -36.84 -30.53
N GLN A 196 -41.49 -37.08 -30.49
CA GLN A 196 -40.91 -38.35 -30.05
C GLN A 196 -41.26 -38.65 -28.59
N LYS A 197 -41.09 -37.67 -27.70
CA LYS A 197 -41.42 -37.82 -26.27
C LYS A 197 -42.91 -38.06 -26.04
N THR A 198 -43.78 -37.39 -26.80
CA THR A 198 -45.24 -37.58 -26.72
C THR A 198 -45.63 -38.97 -27.27
N ALA A 199 -44.99 -39.43 -28.35
CA ALA A 199 -45.20 -40.77 -28.90
C ALA A 199 -44.75 -41.87 -27.91
N ASP A 200 -43.60 -41.68 -27.26
CA ASP A 200 -43.08 -42.61 -26.25
C ASP A 200 -43.96 -42.65 -24.99
N GLU A 201 -44.47 -41.50 -24.54
CA GLU A 201 -45.42 -41.42 -23.41
C GLU A 201 -46.78 -42.03 -23.76
N MET A 202 -47.28 -41.86 -25.00
CA MET A 202 -48.49 -42.52 -25.47
C MET A 202 -48.33 -44.04 -25.59
N LEU A 203 -47.20 -44.53 -26.13
CA LEU A 203 -46.89 -45.96 -26.22
C LEU A 203 -46.78 -46.60 -24.83
N ALA A 204 -46.18 -45.90 -23.87
CA ALA A 204 -46.11 -46.33 -22.47
C ALA A 204 -47.50 -46.40 -21.80
N SER A 205 -48.42 -45.50 -22.15
CA SER A 205 -49.80 -45.49 -21.60
C SER A 205 -50.71 -46.59 -22.15
N ILE A 206 -50.39 -47.16 -23.33
CA ILE A 206 -51.16 -48.23 -23.99
C ILE A 206 -50.60 -49.63 -23.61
N GLY A 207 -49.50 -49.69 -22.84
CA GLY A 207 -48.96 -50.93 -22.28
C GLY A 207 -48.26 -51.85 -23.29
N VAL A 208 -47.81 -51.33 -24.43
CA VAL A 208 -47.04 -52.11 -25.42
C VAL A 208 -45.56 -52.10 -25.03
N LYS A 209 -45.05 -53.23 -24.54
CA LYS A 209 -43.60 -53.46 -24.45
C LYS A 209 -43.06 -53.71 -25.86
N LEU A 210 -42.23 -52.81 -26.37
CA LEU A 210 -41.35 -53.11 -27.49
C LEU A 210 -40.16 -53.90 -26.94
N SER A 211 -40.05 -55.17 -27.34
CA SER A 211 -38.87 -56.01 -27.16
C SER A 211 -37.76 -55.59 -28.12
#